data_AF-A0A8G1QZN1-F1
#
_entry.id   AF-A0A8G1QZN1-F1
#
_cell.length_a   1.000
_cell.length_b   1.000
_cell.length_c   1.000
_cell.angle_alpha   90.00
_cell.angle_beta   90.00
_cell.angle_gamma   90.00
#
_symmetry.space_group_name_H-M   'P 1'
#
loop_
_entity.id
_entity.type
_entity.pdbx_description
1 polymer ?
#
loop_
_entity_poly.entity_id
_entity_poly.type
_entity_poly.pdbx_seq_one_letter_code
_entity_poly.pdbx_strand_id
1 'polypeptide(L)'
;MAGNQWLRCVLILALAVLGVQGISLDISSEDSVKNAASTAAYGMMKHYKGNESGEIPGKIPNTWWEGGAMFMTLMQYYHYTGDSTYNQEVIQGMQWQSGDCDYMPANWSSYIGNDDQMFWGLAAMTGAELNFPDSSDGYSWLSLAQGVFNTQVARWDNSTCDGGMRWQIYTYESGYTMKNAISNGGLFQLSARLARYTSNQTYYDWAERIWDWSTTTPLLSNSTWNVADSTSTTNDCSTQGDNQWSYNYGAYLGGAAYMYNYTNGTSTKWMNAVDGLLNRTLNTFFPSSHGGEILTEILCEPTEVCNDNEIIFKGLVSAWLAYTALLVPSTYNRILPKLQGSAQGAAATCTGYGNNTCGVRWWNSTWDGWSGLEEQMSVTSVFSSNMIAFNSSSAPLTSSTGGNSTSNPSAGTDDSSDDKTILSTITTGDRAGAGIVTVAFAGGWIGLMAWLMLG
;
A
#
# COMPACT_ATOMS: atom_id res chain seq x y z
N MET A 1 -6.89 -57.49 -33.24
CA MET A 1 -7.19 -56.03 -33.27
C MET A 1 -7.45 -55.43 -31.87
N ALA A 2 -6.98 -56.05 -30.77
CA ALA A 2 -7.26 -55.57 -29.41
C ALA A 2 -6.08 -54.85 -28.71
N GLY A 3 -4.85 -54.97 -29.23
CA GLY A 3 -3.64 -54.41 -28.58
C GLY A 3 -3.47 -52.89 -28.73
N ASN A 4 -4.02 -52.28 -29.77
CA ASN A 4 -3.84 -50.84 -30.05
C ASN A 4 -4.82 -49.92 -29.31
N GLN A 5 -5.92 -50.45 -28.76
CA GLN A 5 -6.84 -49.65 -27.93
C GLN A 5 -6.31 -49.48 -26.51
N TRP A 6 -5.66 -50.51 -25.95
CA TRP A 6 -5.07 -50.44 -24.61
C TRP A 6 -3.93 -49.42 -24.52
N LEU A 7 -3.01 -49.41 -25.49
CA LEU A 7 -1.94 -48.38 -25.52
C LEU A 7 -2.49 -46.97 -25.68
N ARG A 8 -3.56 -46.77 -26.45
CA ARG A 8 -4.20 -45.45 -26.61
C ARG A 8 -4.90 -44.99 -25.34
N CYS A 9 -5.58 -45.88 -24.61
CA CYS A 9 -6.18 -45.55 -23.32
C CYS A 9 -5.12 -45.26 -22.24
N VAL A 10 -3.98 -45.98 -22.23
CA VAL A 10 -2.88 -45.73 -21.30
C VAL A 10 -2.16 -44.41 -21.62
N LEU A 11 -1.99 -44.03 -22.89
CA LEU A 11 -1.43 -42.74 -23.28
C LEU A 11 -2.38 -41.57 -22.99
N ILE A 12 -3.69 -41.75 -23.13
CA ILE A 12 -4.69 -40.72 -22.77
C ILE A 12 -4.82 -40.57 -21.24
N LEU A 13 -4.71 -41.65 -20.46
CA LEU A 13 -4.62 -41.56 -19.00
C LEU A 13 -3.28 -40.98 -18.51
N ALA A 14 -2.16 -41.25 -19.20
CA ALA A 14 -0.85 -40.67 -18.85
C ALA A 14 -0.76 -39.17 -19.18
N LEU A 15 -1.48 -38.71 -20.21
CA LEU A 15 -1.61 -37.28 -20.53
C LEU A 15 -2.62 -36.55 -19.62
N ALA A 16 -3.49 -37.26 -18.92
CA ALA A 16 -4.42 -36.68 -17.95
C ALA A 16 -3.78 -36.41 -16.56
N VAL A 17 -2.50 -36.76 -16.37
CA VAL A 17 -1.76 -36.58 -15.09
C VAL A 17 -0.62 -35.57 -15.20
N LEU A 18 -0.50 -34.83 -16.32
CA LEU A 18 0.19 -33.54 -16.31
C LEU A 18 -0.76 -32.50 -15.71
N GLY A 19 -1.16 -32.72 -14.45
CA GLY A 19 -1.75 -31.65 -13.66
C GLY A 19 -0.72 -30.54 -13.62
N VAL A 20 -1.08 -29.36 -14.13
CA VAL A 20 -0.29 -28.15 -13.87
C VAL A 20 -0.33 -27.97 -12.36
N GLN A 21 0.73 -28.41 -11.69
CA GLN A 21 0.83 -28.25 -10.24
C GLN A 21 1.09 -26.78 -9.97
N GLY A 22 0.39 -26.24 -8.98
CA GLY A 22 0.66 -24.90 -8.49
C GLY A 22 2.05 -24.81 -7.89
N ILE A 23 2.36 -23.67 -7.30
CA ILE A 23 3.59 -23.55 -6.52
C ILE A 23 3.53 -24.60 -5.39
N SER A 24 4.46 -25.55 -5.38
CA SER A 24 4.56 -26.54 -4.31
C SER A 24 5.07 -25.86 -3.05
N LEU A 25 4.22 -25.73 -2.04
CA LEU A 25 4.54 -25.05 -0.80
C LEU A 25 4.44 -26.00 0.40
N ASP A 26 5.59 -26.37 0.97
CA ASP A 26 5.67 -26.91 2.32
C ASP A 26 5.89 -25.76 3.31
N ILE A 27 4.83 -25.39 4.03
CA ILE A 27 4.83 -24.26 4.95
C ILE A 27 5.78 -24.44 6.15
N SER A 28 6.22 -25.68 6.42
CA SER A 28 7.14 -25.99 7.50
C SER A 28 8.62 -25.97 7.09
N SER A 29 8.90 -25.81 5.80
CA SER A 29 10.25 -25.76 5.23
C SER A 29 10.63 -24.34 4.85
N GLU A 30 11.66 -23.79 5.51
CA GLU A 30 12.18 -22.45 5.22
C GLU A 30 12.54 -22.29 3.74
N ASP A 31 13.25 -23.27 3.18
CA ASP A 31 13.64 -23.28 1.76
C ASP A 31 12.42 -23.35 0.83
N SER A 32 11.40 -24.13 1.19
CA SER A 32 10.17 -24.19 0.38
C SER A 32 9.45 -22.85 0.33
N VAL A 33 9.36 -22.13 1.45
CA VAL A 33 8.73 -20.80 1.51
C VAL A 33 9.56 -19.77 0.73
N LYS A 34 10.90 -19.78 0.86
CA LYS A 34 11.78 -18.91 0.07
C LYS A 34 11.64 -19.15 -1.44
N ASN A 35 11.60 -20.42 -1.87
CA ASN A 35 11.45 -20.78 -3.27
C ASN A 35 10.08 -20.36 -3.84
N ALA A 36 9.02 -20.51 -3.06
CA ALA A 36 7.68 -20.02 -3.42
C ALA A 36 7.66 -18.49 -3.58
N ALA A 37 8.24 -17.77 -2.62
CA ALA A 37 8.38 -16.31 -2.67
C ALA A 37 9.19 -15.86 -3.89
N SER A 38 10.32 -16.52 -4.19
CA SER A 38 11.15 -16.22 -5.36
C SER A 38 10.41 -16.43 -6.68
N THR A 39 9.64 -17.52 -6.78
CA THR A 39 8.82 -17.80 -7.97
C THR A 39 7.75 -16.74 -8.19
N ALA A 40 7.04 -16.33 -7.13
CA ALA A 40 6.04 -15.27 -7.21
C ALA A 40 6.66 -13.90 -7.51
N ALA A 41 7.80 -13.57 -6.89
CA ALA A 41 8.52 -12.31 -7.14
C ALA A 41 8.99 -12.22 -8.60
N TYR A 42 9.46 -13.34 -9.17
CA TYR A 42 9.77 -13.44 -10.60
C TYR A 42 8.53 -13.28 -11.48
N GLY A 43 7.40 -13.86 -11.08
CA GLY A 43 6.10 -13.64 -11.73
C GLY A 43 5.72 -12.16 -11.77
N MET A 44 5.80 -11.48 -10.62
CA MET A 44 5.52 -10.05 -10.47
C MET A 44 6.43 -9.20 -11.36
N MET A 45 7.74 -9.43 -11.32
CA MET A 45 8.72 -8.62 -12.05
C MET A 45 8.66 -8.78 -13.57
N LYS A 46 7.95 -9.78 -14.12
CA LYS A 46 7.64 -9.84 -15.56
C LYS A 46 6.72 -8.71 -16.03
N HIS A 47 5.86 -8.22 -15.14
CA HIS A 47 4.94 -7.12 -15.42
C HIS A 47 5.62 -5.76 -15.29
N TYR A 48 6.73 -5.68 -14.55
CA TYR A 48 7.49 -4.44 -14.41
C TYR A 48 8.36 -4.18 -15.65
N LYS A 49 8.24 -2.96 -16.18
CA LYS A 49 8.98 -2.48 -17.36
C LYS A 49 9.86 -1.28 -17.09
N GLY A 50 9.77 -0.67 -15.91
CA GLY A 50 10.47 0.58 -15.60
C GLY A 50 12.01 0.50 -15.62
N ASN A 51 12.60 -0.71 -15.61
CA ASN A 51 14.04 -0.91 -15.79
C ASN A 51 14.46 -1.06 -17.26
N GLU A 52 13.53 -1.16 -18.20
CA GLU A 52 13.82 -1.24 -19.63
C GLU A 52 14.21 0.14 -20.20
N SER A 53 15.00 0.15 -21.28
CA SER A 53 15.47 1.40 -21.90
C SER A 53 14.31 2.20 -22.51
N GLY A 54 14.16 3.46 -22.09
CA GLY A 54 13.10 4.35 -22.56
C GLY A 54 11.87 4.39 -21.66
N GLU A 55 11.81 3.53 -20.65
CA GLU A 55 10.74 3.50 -19.66
C GLU A 55 11.06 4.41 -18.45
N ILE A 56 10.08 4.56 -17.55
CA ILE A 56 10.20 5.41 -16.35
C ILE A 56 10.36 4.50 -15.12
N PRO A 57 11.55 4.45 -14.50
CA PRO A 57 11.77 3.63 -13.31
C PRO A 57 10.77 3.93 -12.18
N GLY A 58 10.23 2.88 -11.58
CA GLY A 58 9.30 2.96 -10.45
C GLY A 58 7.87 3.34 -10.77
N LYS A 59 7.55 3.74 -12.01
CA LYS A 59 6.17 4.02 -12.40
C LYS A 59 5.52 2.77 -12.98
N ILE A 60 4.35 2.38 -12.47
CA ILE A 60 3.51 1.36 -13.09
C ILE A 60 2.54 2.03 -14.08
N PRO A 61 2.22 1.42 -15.23
CA PRO A 61 1.23 1.97 -16.15
C PRO A 61 -0.12 2.19 -15.47
N ASN A 62 -0.74 3.35 -15.69
CA ASN A 62 -2.05 3.77 -15.14
C ASN A 62 -2.12 3.99 -13.61
N THR A 63 -1.04 3.72 -12.86
CA THR A 63 -1.05 3.79 -11.40
C THR A 63 0.34 4.12 -10.86
N TRP A 64 0.45 5.16 -10.02
CA TRP A 64 1.76 5.63 -9.54
C TRP A 64 2.10 5.05 -8.16
N TRP A 65 1.13 4.96 -7.25
CA TRP A 65 1.35 4.46 -5.88
C TRP A 65 1.75 2.98 -5.82
N GLU A 66 1.28 2.16 -6.77
CA GLU A 66 1.60 0.73 -6.80
C GLU A 66 3.08 0.46 -7.05
N GLY A 67 3.81 1.40 -7.64
CA GLY A 67 5.27 1.33 -7.72
C GLY A 67 5.91 1.28 -6.33
N GLY A 68 5.46 2.17 -5.43
CA GLY A 68 5.88 2.18 -4.04
C GLY A 68 5.48 0.90 -3.30
N ALA A 69 4.26 0.40 -3.52
CA ALA A 69 3.79 -0.86 -2.94
C ALA A 69 4.63 -2.06 -3.41
N MET A 70 4.91 -2.17 -4.71
CA MET A 70 5.73 -3.23 -5.31
C MET A 70 7.15 -3.23 -4.75
N PHE A 71 7.78 -2.05 -4.68
CA PHE A 71 9.11 -1.94 -4.10
C PHE A 71 9.15 -2.23 -2.61
N MET A 72 8.13 -1.83 -1.86
CA MET A 72 7.97 -2.22 -0.46
C MET A 72 7.91 -3.75 -0.31
N THR A 73 7.13 -4.44 -1.14
CA THR A 73 7.06 -5.91 -1.16
C THR A 73 8.41 -6.54 -1.49
N LEU A 74 9.16 -5.99 -2.45
CA LEU A 74 10.50 -6.49 -2.81
C LEU A 74 11.54 -6.27 -1.71
N MET A 75 11.48 -5.15 -0.99
CA MET A 75 12.35 -4.92 0.18
C MET A 75 12.10 -5.97 1.28
N GLN A 76 10.83 -6.30 1.53
CA GLN A 76 10.44 -7.35 2.48
C GLN A 76 10.87 -8.74 2.01
N TYR A 77 10.67 -9.04 0.73
CA TYR A 77 11.14 -10.26 0.10
C TYR A 77 12.66 -10.44 0.27
N TYR A 78 13.46 -9.41 -0.07
CA TYR A 78 14.91 -9.45 0.13
C TYR A 78 15.28 -9.68 1.59
N HIS A 79 14.65 -8.93 2.51
CA HIS A 79 14.93 -9.05 3.94
C HIS A 79 14.72 -10.48 4.47
N TYR A 80 13.64 -11.14 4.07
CA TYR A 80 13.30 -12.46 4.57
C TYR A 80 14.01 -13.61 3.85
N THR A 81 14.33 -13.46 2.56
CA THR A 81 14.91 -14.54 1.75
C THR A 81 16.42 -14.43 1.58
N GLY A 82 16.96 -13.21 1.66
CA GLY A 82 18.34 -12.87 1.28
C GLY A 82 18.56 -12.77 -0.23
N ASP A 83 17.51 -12.94 -1.05
CA ASP A 83 17.61 -12.88 -2.51
C ASP A 83 17.68 -11.42 -2.99
N SER A 84 18.85 -11.02 -3.46
CA SER A 84 19.16 -9.65 -3.90
C SER A 84 18.86 -9.38 -5.38
N THR A 85 18.23 -10.32 -6.09
CA THR A 85 18.02 -10.27 -7.55
C THR A 85 17.42 -8.94 -8.03
N TYR A 86 16.49 -8.35 -7.28
CA TYR A 86 15.76 -7.13 -7.68
C TYR A 86 16.19 -5.86 -6.94
N ASN A 87 17.27 -5.92 -6.15
CA ASN A 87 17.64 -4.78 -5.30
C ASN A 87 18.00 -3.54 -6.13
N GLN A 88 18.61 -3.71 -7.30
CA GLN A 88 18.99 -2.58 -8.15
C GLN A 88 17.77 -1.88 -8.74
N GLU A 89 16.76 -2.62 -9.18
CA GLU A 89 15.49 -2.08 -9.69
C GLU A 89 14.74 -1.31 -8.61
N VAL A 90 14.70 -1.85 -7.38
CA VAL A 90 14.11 -1.18 -6.23
C VAL A 90 14.83 0.15 -5.95
N ILE A 91 16.17 0.13 -5.86
CA ILE A 91 16.96 1.34 -5.61
C ILE A 91 16.72 2.36 -6.71
N GLN A 92 16.82 1.95 -7.97
CA GLN A 92 16.65 2.84 -9.11
C GLN A 92 15.26 3.47 -9.13
N GLY A 93 14.20 2.67 -8.99
CA GLY A 93 12.83 3.16 -9.07
C GLY A 93 12.44 4.05 -7.89
N MET A 94 12.79 3.68 -6.66
CA MET A 94 12.54 4.50 -5.48
C MET A 94 13.24 5.85 -5.55
N GLN A 95 14.52 5.87 -5.96
CA GLN A 95 15.27 7.12 -6.11
C GLN A 95 14.76 7.97 -7.28
N TRP A 96 14.35 7.36 -8.39
CA TRP A 96 13.81 8.08 -9.54
C TRP A 96 12.52 8.83 -9.20
N GLN A 97 11.65 8.25 -8.36
CA GLN A 97 10.37 8.85 -7.98
C GLN A 97 10.48 9.78 -6.76
N SER A 98 11.67 9.97 -6.20
CA SER A 98 11.88 10.66 -4.91
C SER A 98 11.45 12.13 -4.88
N GLY A 99 11.31 12.79 -6.03
CA GLY A 99 11.07 14.23 -6.08
C GLY A 99 12.17 14.99 -5.34
N ASP A 100 11.78 16.00 -4.57
CA ASP A 100 12.69 16.78 -3.73
C ASP A 100 12.79 16.18 -2.30
N CYS A 101 13.03 14.86 -2.26
CA CYS A 101 13.11 14.03 -1.05
C CYS A 101 11.76 13.88 -0.31
N ASP A 102 10.65 13.89 -1.02
CA ASP A 102 9.30 13.90 -0.44
C ASP A 102 8.28 13.05 -1.21
N TYR A 103 8.70 12.40 -2.29
CA TYR A 103 7.83 11.69 -3.24
C TYR A 103 6.70 12.57 -3.81
N MET A 104 6.99 13.83 -4.12
CA MET A 104 6.13 14.69 -4.95
C MET A 104 6.82 15.02 -6.29
N PRO A 105 7.18 14.03 -7.12
CA PRO A 105 7.89 14.28 -8.37
C PRO A 105 7.05 15.15 -9.33
N ALA A 106 7.68 16.16 -9.93
CA ALA A 106 7.01 17.16 -10.78
C ALA A 106 6.14 16.59 -11.92
N ASN A 107 6.44 15.38 -12.39
CA ASN A 107 5.68 14.72 -13.47
C ASN A 107 4.30 14.19 -13.03
N TRP A 108 4.15 13.88 -11.74
CA TRP A 108 2.96 13.21 -11.18
C TRP A 108 2.27 14.05 -10.11
N SER A 109 3.00 15.00 -9.52
CA SER A 109 2.54 15.75 -8.35
C SER A 109 1.24 16.50 -8.57
N SER A 110 0.82 16.82 -9.80
CA SER A 110 -0.43 17.55 -10.08
C SER A 110 -1.70 16.70 -10.05
N TYR A 111 -1.64 15.40 -9.74
CA TYR A 111 -2.84 14.54 -9.71
C TYR A 111 -2.78 13.36 -8.74
N ILE A 112 -1.84 13.40 -7.79
CA ILE A 112 -1.69 12.34 -6.77
C ILE A 112 -2.44 12.71 -5.49
N GLY A 113 -3.00 11.69 -4.84
CA GLY A 113 -3.56 11.78 -3.50
C GLY A 113 -2.51 11.71 -2.40
N ASN A 114 -2.96 11.97 -1.16
CA ASN A 114 -2.11 11.81 0.02
C ASN A 114 -1.79 10.33 0.28
N ASP A 115 -2.70 9.43 -0.04
CA ASP A 115 -2.49 7.98 0.02
C ASP A 115 -1.47 7.51 -1.01
N ASP A 116 -1.51 8.05 -2.23
CA ASP A 116 -0.51 7.75 -3.25
C ASP A 116 0.92 8.05 -2.75
N GLN A 117 1.14 9.28 -2.27
CA GLN A 117 2.42 9.71 -1.70
C GLN A 117 2.80 8.89 -0.46
N MET A 118 1.81 8.56 0.38
CA MET A 118 2.01 7.84 1.62
C MET A 118 2.61 6.44 1.37
N PHE A 119 2.18 5.72 0.34
CA PHE A 119 2.72 4.39 0.04
C PHE A 119 4.22 4.41 -0.30
N TRP A 120 4.69 5.43 -1.02
CA TRP A 120 6.12 5.63 -1.25
C TRP A 120 6.88 5.95 0.04
N GLY A 121 6.28 6.77 0.92
CA GLY A 121 6.81 7.01 2.27
C GLY A 121 6.91 5.75 3.12
N LEU A 122 5.91 4.88 3.08
CA LEU A 122 5.93 3.59 3.78
C LEU A 122 6.98 2.64 3.19
N ALA A 123 7.16 2.64 1.87
CA ALA A 123 8.22 1.87 1.22
C ALA A 123 9.60 2.33 1.68
N ALA A 124 9.85 3.63 1.70
CA ALA A 124 11.09 4.20 2.22
C ALA A 124 11.29 3.88 3.72
N MET A 125 10.26 4.04 4.54
CA MET A 125 10.33 3.67 5.95
C MET A 125 10.65 2.18 6.14
N THR A 126 10.16 1.32 5.25
CA THR A 126 10.47 -0.13 5.24
C THR A 126 11.94 -0.36 4.88
N GLY A 127 12.47 0.35 3.89
CA GLY A 127 13.89 0.30 3.55
C GLY A 127 14.79 0.64 4.75
N ALA A 128 14.43 1.68 5.52
CA ALA A 128 15.15 2.04 6.74
C ALA A 128 15.05 0.96 7.84
N GLU A 129 13.86 0.46 8.12
CA GLU A 129 13.59 -0.54 9.16
C GLU A 129 14.23 -1.91 8.87
N LEU A 130 14.45 -2.25 7.61
CA LEU A 130 14.99 -3.55 7.19
C LEU A 130 16.48 -3.50 6.81
N ASN A 131 17.14 -2.34 6.96
CA ASN A 131 18.49 -2.09 6.45
C ASN A 131 18.63 -2.47 4.96
N PHE A 132 17.64 -2.07 4.15
CA PHE A 132 17.72 -2.27 2.71
C PHE A 132 18.91 -1.48 2.13
N PRO A 133 19.69 -2.03 1.18
CA PRO A 133 20.86 -1.35 0.63
C PRO A 133 20.53 0.05 0.13
N ASP A 134 21.33 1.03 0.54
CA ASP A 134 21.12 2.44 0.20
C ASP A 134 21.68 2.79 -1.20
N SER A 135 21.22 3.90 -1.76
CA SER A 135 21.83 4.50 -2.96
C SER A 135 23.03 5.34 -2.57
N SER A 136 24.16 5.22 -3.28
CA SER A 136 25.32 6.09 -3.02
C SER A 136 25.08 7.54 -3.43
N ASP A 137 24.21 7.76 -4.41
CA ASP A 137 24.03 9.04 -5.09
C ASP A 137 22.61 9.61 -4.91
N GLY A 138 21.84 9.02 -3.99
CA GLY A 138 20.43 9.35 -3.74
C GLY A 138 20.16 9.78 -2.30
N TYR A 139 18.88 9.93 -1.98
CA TYR A 139 18.41 10.21 -0.63
C TYR A 139 18.38 8.93 0.21
N SER A 140 18.64 9.04 1.50
CA SER A 140 18.49 7.90 2.40
C SER A 140 17.02 7.53 2.58
N TRP A 141 16.76 6.24 2.84
CA TRP A 141 15.41 5.74 3.10
C TRP A 141 14.67 6.49 4.22
N LEU A 142 15.37 6.79 5.31
CA LEU A 142 14.79 7.53 6.42
C LEU A 142 14.50 8.98 6.04
N SER A 143 15.35 9.68 5.28
CA SER A 143 15.06 11.05 4.87
C SER A 143 13.83 11.13 3.97
N LEU A 144 13.68 10.17 3.05
CA LEU A 144 12.51 10.09 2.17
C LEU A 144 11.21 9.88 2.96
N ALA A 145 11.23 8.99 3.96
CA ALA A 145 10.09 8.79 4.86
C ALA A 145 9.78 10.06 5.68
N GLN A 146 10.80 10.79 6.15
CA GLN A 146 10.64 12.05 6.86
C GLN A 146 10.07 13.16 5.97
N GLY A 147 10.46 13.22 4.70
CA GLY A 147 9.92 14.20 3.74
C GLY A 147 8.45 14.00 3.43
N VAL A 148 8.01 12.76 3.21
CA VAL A 148 6.58 12.44 3.08
C VAL A 148 5.81 12.84 4.34
N PHE A 149 6.33 12.50 5.52
CA PHE A 149 5.70 12.90 6.77
C PHE A 149 5.56 14.43 6.87
N ASN A 150 6.65 15.18 6.61
CA ASN A 150 6.69 16.63 6.74
C ASN A 150 5.69 17.32 5.81
N THR A 151 5.62 16.90 4.54
CA THR A 151 4.67 17.44 3.56
C THR A 151 3.23 17.07 3.87
N GLN A 152 2.96 15.86 4.39
CA GLN A 152 1.61 15.44 4.76
C GLN A 152 1.09 16.16 6.01
N VAL A 153 1.88 16.28 7.07
CA VAL A 153 1.42 17.00 8.28
C VAL A 153 1.18 18.49 8.01
N ALA A 154 1.88 19.08 7.04
CA ALA A 154 1.63 20.45 6.58
C ALA A 154 0.26 20.61 5.89
N ARG A 155 -0.31 19.52 5.34
CA ARG A 155 -1.62 19.48 4.67
C ARG A 155 -2.76 19.03 5.59
N TRP A 156 -2.50 18.79 6.87
CA TRP A 156 -3.52 18.41 7.84
C TRP A 156 -4.61 19.48 7.95
N ASP A 157 -5.83 19.13 7.55
CA ASP A 157 -6.92 20.11 7.44
C ASP A 157 -7.68 20.28 8.75
N ASN A 158 -7.28 21.28 9.53
CA ASN A 158 -7.97 21.73 10.75
C ASN A 158 -9.23 22.59 10.49
N SER A 159 -9.50 22.99 9.24
CA SER A 159 -10.63 23.88 8.93
C SER A 159 -11.96 23.14 8.77
N THR A 160 -11.92 21.84 8.49
CA THR A 160 -13.11 21.00 8.35
C THR A 160 -12.98 19.74 9.18
N CYS A 161 -14.09 19.29 9.76
CA CYS A 161 -14.17 18.07 10.56
C CYS A 161 -13.17 18.00 11.73
N ASP A 162 -12.81 19.16 12.31
CA ASP A 162 -11.87 19.29 13.44
C ASP A 162 -10.50 18.62 13.23
N GLY A 163 -10.06 18.47 11.98
CA GLY A 163 -8.81 17.80 11.62
C GLY A 163 -9.01 16.77 10.50
N GLY A 164 -7.94 16.08 10.15
CA GLY A 164 -7.94 14.96 9.20
C GLY A 164 -7.36 15.32 7.84
N MET A 165 -6.65 14.37 7.25
CA MET A 165 -6.20 14.41 5.87
C MET A 165 -7.37 14.20 4.91
N ARG A 166 -7.41 15.01 3.85
CA ARG A 166 -8.22 14.75 2.66
C ARG A 166 -7.59 13.63 1.85
N TRP A 167 -8.39 12.96 1.02
CA TRP A 167 -7.88 11.99 0.07
C TRP A 167 -6.95 12.69 -0.93
N GLN A 168 -7.49 13.60 -1.73
CA GLN A 168 -6.74 14.33 -2.74
C GLN A 168 -5.98 15.54 -2.19
N ILE A 169 -4.88 15.91 -2.83
CA ILE A 169 -4.03 17.04 -2.41
C ILE A 169 -4.59 18.37 -2.90
N TYR A 170 -5.13 18.42 -4.13
CA TYR A 170 -5.55 19.66 -4.76
C TYR A 170 -7.07 19.80 -4.88
N THR A 171 -7.55 21.04 -4.74
CA THR A 171 -8.99 21.35 -4.70
C THR A 171 -9.76 21.01 -5.97
N TYR A 172 -9.07 20.90 -7.11
CA TYR A 172 -9.68 20.59 -8.41
C TYR A 172 -9.86 19.08 -8.64
N GLU A 173 -9.27 18.25 -7.80
CA GLU A 173 -9.33 16.80 -7.95
C GLU A 173 -10.65 16.24 -7.42
N SER A 174 -11.19 15.27 -8.16
CA SER A 174 -12.35 14.52 -7.70
C SER A 174 -11.98 13.73 -6.45
N GLY A 175 -12.68 13.97 -5.34
CA GLY A 175 -12.37 13.37 -4.05
C GLY A 175 -11.67 14.30 -3.07
N TYR A 176 -11.34 15.54 -3.44
CA TYR A 176 -10.78 16.51 -2.48
C TYR A 176 -11.69 16.78 -1.27
N THR A 177 -13.01 16.71 -1.45
CA THR A 177 -13.96 16.85 -0.34
C THR A 177 -14.03 15.63 0.58
N MET A 178 -13.42 14.50 0.20
CA MET A 178 -13.40 13.26 0.96
C MET A 178 -12.23 13.25 1.95
N LYS A 179 -12.48 12.75 3.17
CA LYS A 179 -11.43 12.28 4.09
C LYS A 179 -11.56 10.77 4.19
N ASN A 180 -10.53 10.03 3.78
CA ASN A 180 -10.57 8.57 3.75
C ASN A 180 -9.68 7.95 4.84
N ALA A 181 -9.97 6.70 5.19
CA ALA A 181 -9.25 5.97 6.22
C ALA A 181 -7.80 5.70 5.81
N ILE A 182 -7.51 5.42 4.54
CA ILE A 182 -6.15 5.08 4.12
C ILE A 182 -5.18 6.27 4.21
N SER A 183 -5.58 7.48 3.81
CA SER A 183 -4.71 8.67 3.92
C SER A 183 -4.36 8.97 5.37
N ASN A 184 -5.34 8.83 6.27
CA ASN A 184 -5.17 9.10 7.70
C ASN A 184 -4.46 7.95 8.43
N GLY A 185 -4.88 6.70 8.21
CA GLY A 185 -4.27 5.51 8.78
C GLY A 185 -2.84 5.26 8.27
N GLY A 186 -2.57 5.62 7.02
CA GLY A 186 -1.25 5.61 6.42
C GLY A 186 -0.30 6.63 7.08
N LEU A 187 -0.72 7.89 7.21
CA LEU A 187 0.05 8.91 7.93
C LEU A 187 0.22 8.54 9.41
N PHE A 188 -0.79 7.95 10.04
CA PHE A 188 -0.70 7.42 11.40
C PHE A 188 0.39 6.36 11.53
N GLN A 189 0.40 5.35 10.66
CA GLN A 189 1.44 4.30 10.73
C GLN A 189 2.82 4.87 10.41
N LEU A 190 2.94 5.78 9.43
CA LEU A 190 4.22 6.42 9.11
C LEU A 190 4.76 7.20 10.32
N SER A 191 3.88 7.96 10.99
CA SER A 191 4.21 8.70 12.22
C SER A 191 4.65 7.75 13.35
N ALA A 192 3.92 6.67 13.57
CA ALA A 192 4.25 5.67 14.60
C ALA A 192 5.59 4.96 14.32
N ARG A 193 5.87 4.64 13.05
CA ARG A 193 7.12 4.03 12.60
C ARG A 193 8.30 4.97 12.77
N LEU A 194 8.18 6.23 12.35
CA LEU A 194 9.18 7.26 12.56
C LEU A 194 9.45 7.51 14.05
N ALA A 195 8.41 7.55 14.88
CA ALA A 195 8.53 7.67 16.34
C ALA A 195 9.36 6.51 16.92
N ARG A 196 9.02 5.27 16.56
CA ARG A 196 9.76 4.08 16.99
C ARG A 196 11.19 4.05 16.50
N TYR A 197 11.41 4.35 15.22
CA TYR A 197 12.74 4.27 14.62
C TYR A 197 13.69 5.31 15.22
N THR A 198 13.21 6.55 15.41
CA THR A 198 14.05 7.70 15.78
C THR A 198 14.02 8.06 17.27
N SER A 199 13.09 7.49 18.04
CA SER A 199 12.77 7.93 19.42
C SER A 199 12.37 9.42 19.52
N ASN A 200 11.90 10.04 18.44
CA ASN A 200 11.54 11.45 18.42
C ASN A 200 10.06 11.66 18.78
N GLN A 201 9.83 12.46 19.82
CA GLN A 201 8.53 12.76 20.39
C GLN A 201 7.55 13.43 19.41
N THR A 202 8.04 14.24 18.46
CA THR A 202 7.16 14.93 17.49
C THR A 202 6.37 13.93 16.64
N TYR A 203 6.99 12.84 16.20
CA TYR A 203 6.28 11.82 15.43
C TYR A 203 5.26 11.07 16.29
N TYR A 204 5.58 10.82 17.56
CA TYR A 204 4.64 10.21 18.51
C TYR A 204 3.41 11.11 18.74
N ASP A 205 3.62 12.41 18.95
CA ASP A 205 2.54 13.37 19.19
C ASP A 205 1.61 13.49 17.97
N TRP A 206 2.17 13.41 16.75
CA TRP A 206 1.38 13.33 15.53
C TRP A 206 0.61 12.01 15.41
N ALA A 207 1.23 10.87 15.73
CA ALA A 207 0.54 9.59 15.74
C ALA A 207 -0.65 9.57 16.72
N GLU A 208 -0.48 10.12 17.93
CA GLU A 208 -1.56 10.31 18.91
C GLU A 208 -2.66 11.22 18.35
N ARG A 209 -2.30 12.38 17.77
CA ARG A 209 -3.27 13.33 17.19
C ARG A 209 -4.12 12.69 16.09
N ILE A 210 -3.49 11.98 15.15
CA ILE A 210 -4.19 11.38 14.02
C ILE A 210 -5.11 10.26 14.49
N TRP A 211 -4.64 9.41 15.41
CA TRP A 211 -5.46 8.37 16.02
C TRP A 211 -6.67 8.96 16.74
N ASP A 212 -6.45 9.94 17.62
CA ASP A 212 -7.51 10.55 18.41
C ASP A 212 -8.56 11.18 17.49
N TRP A 213 -8.14 11.96 16.48
CA TRP A 213 -9.05 12.49 15.47
C TRP A 213 -9.84 11.37 14.78
N SER A 214 -9.15 10.32 14.30
CA SER A 214 -9.81 9.22 13.58
C SER A 214 -10.91 8.57 14.42
N THR A 215 -10.69 8.40 15.73
CA THR A 215 -11.69 7.85 16.67
C THR A 215 -12.85 8.79 17.03
N THR A 216 -12.73 10.09 16.74
CA THR A 216 -13.85 11.05 16.88
C THR A 216 -14.74 11.10 15.66
N THR A 217 -14.26 10.57 14.53
CA THR A 217 -15.04 10.49 13.29
C THR A 217 -15.65 9.10 13.09
N PRO A 218 -16.61 8.95 12.16
CA PRO A 218 -17.09 7.65 11.71
C PRO A 218 -16.01 6.75 11.08
N LEU A 219 -14.81 7.25 10.74
CA LEU A 219 -13.77 6.44 10.10
C LEU A 219 -13.27 5.29 10.97
N LEU A 220 -13.17 5.48 12.29
CA LEU A 220 -12.66 4.46 13.21
C LEU A 220 -13.49 4.43 14.49
N SER A 221 -14.12 3.28 14.75
CA SER A 221 -14.84 3.05 16.00
C SER A 221 -13.96 2.37 17.04
N ASN A 222 -13.74 2.99 18.20
CA ASN A 222 -13.01 2.36 19.32
C ASN A 222 -13.85 1.38 20.16
N SER A 223 -15.11 1.14 19.77
CA SER A 223 -16.03 0.19 20.43
C SER A 223 -16.28 -1.04 19.58
N THR A 224 -16.58 -0.85 18.30
CA THR A 224 -16.80 -1.95 17.34
C THR A 224 -15.54 -2.33 16.58
N TRP A 225 -14.51 -1.49 16.63
CA TRP A 225 -13.27 -1.60 15.84
C TRP A 225 -13.50 -1.57 14.33
N ASN A 226 -14.69 -1.14 13.90
CA ASN A 226 -14.98 -0.91 12.49
C ASN A 226 -14.11 0.24 11.96
N VAL A 227 -13.48 0.00 10.81
CA VAL A 227 -12.81 1.01 10.00
C VAL A 227 -13.61 1.20 8.73
N ALA A 228 -14.20 2.39 8.59
CA ALA A 228 -14.95 2.76 7.39
C ALA A 228 -14.01 3.31 6.32
N ASP A 229 -14.40 3.22 5.06
CA ASP A 229 -13.55 3.67 3.95
C ASP A 229 -13.36 5.20 3.94
N SER A 230 -14.46 5.95 4.05
CA SER A 230 -14.43 7.39 3.82
C SER A 230 -15.54 8.14 4.54
N THR A 231 -15.33 9.44 4.71
CA THR A 231 -16.29 10.43 5.16
C THR A 231 -16.14 11.72 4.31
N SER A 232 -17.05 12.68 4.44
CA SER A 232 -17.06 13.88 3.60
C SER A 232 -17.04 15.17 4.39
N THR A 233 -16.24 16.12 3.93
CA THR A 233 -16.23 17.49 4.46
C THR A 233 -17.50 18.27 4.12
N THR A 234 -18.31 17.81 3.16
CA THR A 234 -19.58 18.47 2.78
C THR A 234 -20.72 18.24 3.76
N ASN A 235 -20.56 17.30 4.69
CA ASN A 235 -21.55 17.00 5.72
C ASN A 235 -20.92 16.95 7.12
N ASP A 236 -19.87 17.76 7.34
CA ASP A 236 -19.13 17.84 8.61
C ASP A 236 -18.61 16.47 9.10
N CYS A 237 -18.26 15.59 8.16
CA CYS A 237 -17.82 14.22 8.40
C CYS A 237 -18.80 13.40 9.27
N SER A 238 -20.10 13.69 9.17
CA SER A 238 -21.13 13.07 10.01
C SER A 238 -21.54 11.65 9.58
N THR A 239 -21.25 11.27 8.33
CA THR A 239 -21.56 9.93 7.80
C THR A 239 -20.30 9.23 7.32
N GLN A 240 -20.40 7.92 7.12
CA GLN A 240 -19.33 7.10 6.56
C GLN A 240 -19.80 6.37 5.29
N GLY A 241 -18.83 5.96 4.46
CA GLY A 241 -19.03 4.90 3.48
C GLY A 241 -19.10 3.53 4.15
N ASP A 242 -19.91 2.64 3.59
CA ASP A 242 -20.14 1.30 4.14
C ASP A 242 -19.17 0.24 3.60
N ASN A 243 -18.16 0.62 2.82
CA ASN A 243 -17.15 -0.32 2.34
C ASN A 243 -16.10 -0.59 3.42
N GLN A 244 -15.76 -1.86 3.64
CA GLN A 244 -14.68 -2.31 4.49
C GLN A 244 -13.61 -3.00 3.65
N TRP A 245 -12.47 -2.32 3.49
CA TRP A 245 -11.30 -2.82 2.79
C TRP A 245 -10.23 -3.25 3.77
N SER A 246 -9.57 -4.38 3.54
CA SER A 246 -8.65 -4.95 4.54
C SER A 246 -7.49 -4.02 4.87
N TYR A 247 -6.95 -3.32 3.87
CA TYR A 247 -5.81 -2.41 4.03
C TYR A 247 -6.08 -1.24 4.98
N ASN A 248 -7.32 -0.75 5.09
CA ASN A 248 -7.69 0.29 6.03
C ASN A 248 -7.50 -0.22 7.47
N TYR A 249 -7.94 -1.44 7.75
CA TYR A 249 -7.73 -2.09 9.05
C TYR A 249 -6.25 -2.35 9.31
N GLY A 250 -5.54 -2.84 8.29
CA GLY A 250 -4.10 -3.12 8.37
C GLY A 250 -3.26 -1.88 8.67
N ALA A 251 -3.58 -0.73 8.08
CA ALA A 251 -2.86 0.53 8.32
C ALA A 251 -2.99 0.99 9.78
N TYR A 252 -4.21 1.01 10.33
CA TYR A 252 -4.41 1.35 11.75
C TYR A 252 -3.84 0.27 12.70
N LEU A 253 -3.96 -1.01 12.37
CA LEU A 253 -3.39 -2.10 13.18
C LEU A 253 -1.86 -2.00 13.23
N GLY A 254 -1.23 -1.76 12.09
CA GLY A 254 0.21 -1.54 11.97
C GLY A 254 0.66 -0.36 12.84
N GLY A 255 0.06 0.82 12.66
CA GLY A 255 0.41 1.99 13.48
C GLY A 255 0.22 1.76 14.98
N ALA A 256 -0.87 1.10 15.39
CA ALA A 256 -1.12 0.77 16.80
C ALA A 256 -0.07 -0.20 17.37
N ALA A 257 0.39 -1.19 16.58
CA ALA A 257 1.45 -2.11 16.96
C ALA A 257 2.80 -1.38 17.17
N TYR A 258 3.14 -0.45 16.28
CA TYR A 258 4.33 0.40 16.42
C TYR A 258 4.27 1.29 17.66
N MET A 259 3.12 1.90 17.94
CA MET A 259 2.91 2.73 19.15
C MET A 259 2.95 1.90 20.45
N TYR A 260 2.37 0.70 20.45
CA TYR A 260 2.48 -0.23 21.58
C TYR A 260 3.94 -0.57 21.86
N ASN A 261 4.71 -0.89 20.81
CA ASN A 261 6.13 -1.22 20.96
C ASN A 261 6.97 0.00 21.39
N TYR A 262 6.73 1.19 20.83
CA TYR A 262 7.38 2.44 21.24
C TYR A 262 7.18 2.74 22.73
N THR A 263 5.97 2.51 23.25
CA THR A 263 5.66 2.68 24.68
C THR A 263 6.11 1.51 25.56
N ASN A 264 6.98 0.62 25.04
CA ASN A 264 7.47 -0.59 25.71
C ASN A 264 6.34 -1.49 26.25
N GLY A 265 5.21 -1.50 25.55
CA GLY A 265 4.03 -2.26 25.92
C GLY A 265 3.30 -1.78 27.18
N THR A 266 3.62 -0.58 27.67
CA THR A 266 3.02 -0.03 28.91
C THR A 266 1.69 0.69 28.68
N SER A 267 1.43 1.15 27.44
CA SER A 267 0.18 1.83 27.09
C SER A 267 -0.94 0.84 26.82
N THR A 268 -1.94 0.82 27.71
CA THR A 268 -3.16 0.01 27.55
C THR A 268 -4.01 0.47 26.37
N LYS A 269 -3.97 1.77 26.02
CA LYS A 269 -4.62 2.33 24.82
C LYS A 269 -4.18 1.57 23.57
N TRP A 270 -2.87 1.42 23.40
CA TRP A 270 -2.31 0.79 22.21
C TRP A 270 -2.51 -0.73 22.19
N MET A 271 -2.46 -1.40 23.35
CA MET A 271 -2.83 -2.83 23.40
C MET A 271 -4.30 -3.06 23.03
N ASN A 272 -5.21 -2.24 23.56
CA ASN A 272 -6.64 -2.34 23.25
C ASN A 272 -6.91 -2.10 21.75
N ALA A 273 -6.22 -1.12 21.16
CA ALA A 273 -6.27 -0.86 19.73
C ALA A 273 -5.80 -2.06 18.91
N VAL A 274 -4.64 -2.63 19.24
CA VAL A 274 -4.09 -3.82 18.57
C VAL A 274 -5.06 -4.99 18.67
N ASP A 275 -5.54 -5.33 19.87
CA ASP A 275 -6.42 -6.48 20.06
C ASP A 275 -7.76 -6.31 19.35
N GLY A 276 -8.34 -5.11 19.44
CA GLY A 276 -9.62 -4.78 18.82
C GLY A 276 -9.58 -4.83 17.30
N LEU A 277 -8.62 -4.11 16.70
CA LEU A 277 -8.43 -4.09 15.25
C LEU A 277 -8.04 -5.46 14.71
N LEU A 278 -7.16 -6.20 15.41
CA LEU A 278 -6.80 -7.56 15.00
C LEU A 278 -8.02 -8.48 15.05
N ASN A 279 -8.81 -8.47 16.13
CA ASN A 279 -10.03 -9.27 16.22
C ASN A 279 -11.00 -8.95 15.08
N ARG A 280 -11.23 -7.66 14.80
CA ARG A 280 -12.12 -7.25 13.72
C ARG A 280 -11.59 -7.66 12.34
N THR A 281 -10.29 -7.53 12.11
CA THR A 281 -9.61 -7.96 10.88
C THR A 281 -9.77 -9.46 10.67
N LEU A 282 -9.43 -10.27 11.70
CA LEU A 282 -9.52 -11.73 11.63
C LEU A 282 -10.95 -12.23 11.45
N ASN A 283 -11.93 -11.56 12.05
CA ASN A 283 -13.34 -11.95 11.91
C ASN A 283 -13.95 -11.56 10.55
N THR A 284 -13.46 -10.48 9.93
CA THR A 284 -14.07 -9.91 8.72
C THR A 284 -13.44 -10.48 7.45
N PHE A 285 -12.11 -10.50 7.39
CA PHE A 285 -11.38 -10.82 6.15
C PHE A 285 -10.86 -12.25 6.10
N PHE A 286 -11.16 -13.08 7.11
CA PHE A 286 -10.90 -14.52 7.10
C PHE A 286 -12.22 -15.28 7.33
N PRO A 287 -13.16 -15.21 6.36
CA PRO A 287 -14.50 -15.71 6.56
C PRO A 287 -14.52 -17.23 6.72
N SER A 288 -15.37 -17.72 7.63
CA SER A 288 -15.54 -19.16 7.88
C SER A 288 -16.03 -19.92 6.65
N SER A 289 -16.77 -19.27 5.74
CA SER A 289 -17.17 -19.83 4.44
C SER A 289 -15.98 -20.17 3.54
N HIS A 290 -14.82 -19.55 3.76
CA HIS A 290 -13.58 -19.80 3.02
C HIS A 290 -12.54 -20.56 3.88
N GLY A 291 -13.02 -21.33 4.86
CA GLY A 291 -12.18 -22.13 5.78
C GLY A 291 -11.67 -21.35 6.99
N GLY A 292 -11.90 -20.04 7.06
CA GLY A 292 -11.57 -19.22 8.23
C GLY A 292 -10.09 -18.85 8.37
N GLU A 293 -9.20 -19.31 7.49
CA GLU A 293 -7.76 -19.01 7.54
C GLU A 293 -7.23 -18.32 6.29
N ILE A 294 -8.07 -18.13 5.27
CA ILE A 294 -7.69 -17.53 4.00
C ILE A 294 -8.16 -16.08 3.92
N LEU A 295 -7.22 -15.17 3.74
CA LEU A 295 -7.47 -13.74 3.60
C LEU A 295 -8.24 -13.45 2.30
N THR A 296 -9.34 -12.71 2.44
CA THR A 296 -10.29 -12.39 1.36
C THR A 296 -10.76 -10.93 1.46
N GLU A 297 -10.68 -10.16 0.37
CA GLU A 297 -11.44 -8.92 0.17
C GLU A 297 -12.91 -9.27 -0.09
N ILE A 298 -13.68 -9.26 1.00
CA ILE A 298 -15.06 -9.74 1.04
C ILE A 298 -16.03 -8.99 0.13
N LEU A 299 -15.70 -7.77 -0.29
CA LEU A 299 -16.57 -6.94 -1.11
C LEU A 299 -16.48 -7.25 -2.61
N CYS A 300 -15.30 -7.63 -3.09
CA CYS A 300 -15.04 -7.68 -4.52
C CYS A 300 -14.66 -9.08 -5.00
N GLU A 301 -13.97 -9.89 -4.19
CA GLU A 301 -13.47 -11.19 -4.64
C GLU A 301 -14.58 -12.22 -4.85
N PRO A 302 -15.60 -12.36 -3.97
CA PRO A 302 -16.64 -13.37 -4.18
C PRO A 302 -17.41 -13.20 -5.48
N THR A 303 -17.51 -11.96 -5.97
CA THR A 303 -18.20 -11.60 -7.22
C THR A 303 -17.26 -11.30 -8.38
N GLU A 304 -15.94 -11.44 -8.19
CA GLU A 304 -14.92 -11.22 -9.23
C GLU A 304 -14.98 -9.81 -9.85
N VAL A 305 -15.19 -8.79 -9.01
CA VAL A 305 -15.29 -7.38 -9.44
C VAL A 305 -14.17 -6.50 -8.90
N CYS A 306 -13.12 -7.10 -8.31
CA CYS A 306 -12.00 -6.33 -7.81
C CYS A 306 -11.32 -5.55 -8.92
N ASN A 307 -10.91 -4.32 -8.63
CA ASN A 307 -9.93 -3.62 -9.46
C ASN A 307 -8.50 -3.91 -8.99
N ASP A 308 -7.53 -3.43 -9.77
CA ASP A 308 -6.09 -3.60 -9.52
C ASP A 308 -5.70 -3.20 -8.08
N ASN A 309 -6.21 -2.06 -7.58
CA ASN A 309 -5.94 -1.61 -6.21
C ASN A 309 -6.42 -2.63 -5.16
N GLU A 310 -7.66 -3.12 -5.31
CA GLU A 310 -8.30 -4.00 -4.32
C GLU A 310 -7.61 -5.36 -4.24
N ILE A 311 -7.01 -5.84 -5.34
CA ILE A 311 -6.23 -7.09 -5.38
C ILE A 311 -4.97 -6.99 -4.50
N ILE A 312 -4.38 -5.80 -4.39
CA ILE A 312 -3.13 -5.54 -3.66
C ILE A 312 -3.36 -5.53 -2.14
N PHE A 313 -4.56 -5.16 -1.69
CA PHE A 313 -4.86 -4.91 -0.27
C PHE A 313 -4.51 -6.09 0.64
N LYS A 314 -4.87 -7.31 0.23
CA LYS A 314 -4.53 -8.53 1.00
C LYS A 314 -3.02 -8.77 1.11
N GLY A 315 -2.25 -8.36 0.10
CA GLY A 315 -0.79 -8.41 0.11
C GLY A 315 -0.22 -7.49 1.18
N LEU A 316 -0.66 -6.23 1.19
CA LEU A 316 -0.26 -5.23 2.18
C LEU A 316 -0.60 -5.68 3.61
N VAL A 317 -1.82 -6.17 3.82
CA VAL A 317 -2.27 -6.66 5.13
C VAL A 317 -1.48 -7.87 5.59
N SER A 318 -1.09 -8.77 4.69
CA SER A 318 -0.25 -9.92 5.05
C SER A 318 1.10 -9.49 5.62
N ALA A 319 1.73 -8.46 5.05
CA ALA A 319 2.98 -7.88 5.56
C ALA A 319 2.77 -7.18 6.91
N TRP A 320 1.73 -6.35 7.01
CA TRP A 320 1.46 -5.62 8.25
C TRP A 320 1.07 -6.53 9.41
N LEU A 321 0.33 -7.62 9.17
CA LEU A 321 0.08 -8.66 10.17
C LEU A 321 1.37 -9.31 10.66
N ALA A 322 2.30 -9.63 9.75
CA ALA A 322 3.59 -10.19 10.12
C ALA A 322 4.38 -9.24 11.03
N TYR A 323 4.42 -7.95 10.72
CA TYR A 323 5.04 -6.95 11.61
C TYR A 323 4.32 -6.78 12.93
N THR A 324 2.98 -6.80 12.96
CA THR A 324 2.22 -6.80 14.21
C THR A 324 2.60 -7.99 15.09
N ALA A 325 2.74 -9.19 14.52
CA ALA A 325 3.13 -10.39 15.24
C ALA A 325 4.54 -10.29 15.86
N LEU A 326 5.47 -9.61 15.17
CA LEU A 326 6.83 -9.40 15.65
C LEU A 326 6.92 -8.27 16.71
N LEU A 327 6.17 -7.18 16.53
CA LEU A 327 6.18 -6.02 17.43
C LEU A 327 5.33 -6.22 18.69
N VAL A 328 4.29 -7.06 18.61
CA VAL A 328 3.37 -7.41 19.69
C VAL A 328 3.31 -8.93 19.81
N PRO A 329 4.30 -9.58 20.44
CA PRO A 329 4.45 -11.04 20.40
C PRO A 329 3.24 -11.85 20.92
N SER A 330 2.40 -11.26 21.78
CA SER A 330 1.15 -11.89 22.25
C SER A 330 0.13 -12.15 21.14
N THR A 331 0.25 -11.49 19.99
CA THR A 331 -0.62 -11.65 18.82
C THR A 331 -0.17 -12.77 17.87
N TYR A 332 1.08 -13.24 18.01
CA TYR A 332 1.71 -14.17 17.08
C TYR A 332 0.88 -15.43 16.80
N ASN A 333 0.40 -16.10 17.85
CA ASN A 333 -0.38 -17.34 17.72
C ASN A 333 -1.77 -17.14 17.08
N ARG A 334 -2.28 -15.90 17.03
CA ARG A 334 -3.53 -15.55 16.34
C ARG A 334 -3.28 -15.22 14.86
N ILE A 335 -2.10 -14.70 14.55
CA ILE A 335 -1.73 -14.21 13.22
C ILE A 335 -1.09 -15.29 12.36
N LEU A 336 -0.10 -16.03 12.88
CA LEU A 336 0.68 -16.96 12.06
C LEU A 336 -0.19 -18.01 11.34
N PRO A 337 -1.17 -18.68 11.98
CA PRO A 337 -2.03 -19.64 11.28
C PRO A 337 -2.79 -19.02 10.10
N LYS A 338 -3.15 -17.74 10.20
CA LYS A 338 -3.86 -17.00 9.15
C LYS A 338 -2.94 -16.68 7.96
N LEU A 339 -1.69 -16.33 8.23
CA LEU A 339 -0.67 -16.16 7.19
C LEU A 339 -0.37 -17.50 6.50
N GLN A 340 -0.25 -18.58 7.26
CA GLN A 340 0.05 -19.92 6.75
C GLN A 340 -1.08 -20.47 5.87
N GLY A 341 -2.34 -20.40 6.33
CA GLY A 341 -3.49 -20.82 5.55
C GLY A 341 -3.67 -20.00 4.28
N SER A 342 -3.47 -18.67 4.36
CA SER A 342 -3.50 -17.80 3.19
C SER A 342 -2.41 -18.13 2.18
N ALA A 343 -1.17 -18.39 2.62
CA ALA A 343 -0.08 -18.79 1.72
C ALA A 343 -0.36 -20.14 1.05
N GLN A 344 -0.87 -21.13 1.78
CA GLN A 344 -1.24 -22.42 1.19
C GLN A 344 -2.34 -22.26 0.12
N GLY A 345 -3.37 -21.47 0.41
CA GLY A 345 -4.42 -21.14 -0.57
C GLY A 345 -3.86 -20.42 -1.79
N ALA A 346 -3.04 -19.40 -1.59
CA ALA A 346 -2.37 -18.64 -2.65
C ALA A 346 -1.57 -19.56 -3.58
N ALA A 347 -0.70 -20.39 -3.00
CA ALA A 347 0.15 -21.34 -3.73
C ALA A 347 -0.66 -22.30 -4.62
N ALA A 348 -1.81 -22.78 -4.11
CA ALA A 348 -2.71 -23.65 -4.85
C ALA A 348 -3.34 -22.96 -6.08
N THR A 349 -3.54 -21.64 -6.05
CA THR A 349 -4.05 -20.90 -7.22
C THR A 349 -3.00 -20.64 -8.30
N CYS A 350 -1.71 -20.83 -8.02
CA CYS A 350 -0.60 -20.54 -8.94
C CYS A 350 -0.43 -21.58 -10.05
N THR A 351 -1.51 -21.87 -10.78
CA THR A 351 -1.60 -22.89 -11.83
C THR A 351 -1.85 -22.29 -13.22
N GLY A 352 -1.90 -20.96 -13.34
CA GLY A 352 -2.18 -20.25 -14.58
C GLY A 352 -1.06 -20.39 -15.62
N TYR A 353 -1.46 -20.45 -16.88
CA TYR A 353 -0.60 -20.45 -18.09
C TYR A 353 0.60 -21.42 -18.12
N GLY A 354 0.68 -22.40 -17.21
CA GLY A 354 1.84 -23.29 -17.10
C GLY A 354 3.14 -22.60 -16.65
N ASN A 355 3.05 -21.38 -16.11
CA ASN A 355 4.20 -20.57 -15.68
C ASN A 355 4.04 -20.06 -14.23
N ASN A 356 3.18 -20.73 -13.44
CA ASN A 356 2.83 -20.38 -12.08
C ASN A 356 2.13 -19.02 -11.92
N THR A 357 1.36 -18.57 -12.92
CA THR A 357 0.48 -17.40 -12.73
C THR A 357 -0.53 -17.69 -11.62
N CYS A 358 -0.60 -16.79 -10.64
CA CYS A 358 -1.44 -16.92 -9.45
C CYS A 358 -2.77 -16.17 -9.62
N GLY A 359 -3.79 -16.66 -8.92
CA GLY A 359 -5.12 -16.05 -8.93
C GLY A 359 -5.35 -15.14 -7.72
N VAL A 360 -6.50 -14.48 -7.72
CA VAL A 360 -6.91 -13.57 -6.63
C VAL A 360 -7.57 -14.38 -5.50
N ARG A 361 -8.46 -15.31 -5.85
CA ARG A 361 -9.32 -16.04 -4.91
C ARG A 361 -8.63 -17.27 -4.34
N TRP A 362 -7.80 -17.04 -3.33
CA TRP A 362 -6.96 -18.06 -2.69
C TRP A 362 -7.74 -19.23 -2.10
N TRP A 363 -9.02 -19.06 -1.75
CA TRP A 363 -9.85 -20.13 -1.20
C TRP A 363 -10.32 -21.14 -2.26
N ASN A 364 -10.30 -20.77 -3.55
CA ASN A 364 -10.80 -21.62 -4.62
C ASN A 364 -9.80 -22.71 -5.04
N SER A 365 -8.56 -22.65 -4.53
CA SER A 365 -7.46 -23.61 -4.80
C SER A 365 -7.19 -23.88 -6.29
N THR A 366 -7.67 -23.00 -7.17
CA THR A 366 -7.57 -23.09 -8.62
C THR A 366 -7.38 -21.69 -9.18
N TRP A 367 -6.64 -21.58 -10.27
CA TRP A 367 -6.45 -20.31 -10.96
C TRP A 367 -7.80 -19.80 -11.50
N ASP A 368 -8.10 -18.53 -11.23
CA ASP A 368 -9.39 -17.90 -11.52
C ASP A 368 -9.39 -17.05 -12.80
N GLY A 369 -8.34 -17.16 -13.62
CA GLY A 369 -8.23 -16.46 -14.91
C GLY A 369 -7.56 -15.08 -14.82
N TRP A 370 -7.31 -14.58 -13.61
CA TRP A 370 -6.67 -13.29 -13.34
C TRP A 370 -5.15 -13.34 -13.58
N SER A 371 -4.56 -12.23 -14.03
CA SER A 371 -3.13 -12.20 -14.35
C SER A 371 -2.62 -10.76 -14.49
N GLY A 372 -2.02 -10.26 -13.43
CA GLY A 372 -1.42 -8.95 -13.36
C GLY A 372 -0.23 -8.93 -12.40
N LEU A 373 0.27 -7.71 -12.18
CA LEU A 373 1.34 -7.44 -11.23
C LEU A 373 0.83 -7.64 -9.80
N GLU A 374 -0.43 -7.31 -9.57
CA GLU A 374 -1.11 -7.14 -8.31
C GLU A 374 -1.35 -8.48 -7.60
N GLU A 375 -1.77 -9.50 -8.35
CA GLU A 375 -1.94 -10.87 -7.83
C GLU A 375 -0.58 -11.44 -7.41
N GLN A 376 0.43 -11.27 -8.27
CA GLN A 376 1.78 -11.75 -8.00
C GLN A 376 2.42 -11.02 -6.83
N MET A 377 2.18 -9.72 -6.68
CA MET A 377 2.62 -8.92 -5.55
C MET A 377 1.98 -9.39 -4.25
N SER A 378 0.65 -9.59 -4.24
CA SER A 378 -0.07 -10.10 -3.08
C SER A 378 0.42 -11.49 -2.65
N VAL A 379 0.71 -12.36 -3.61
CA VAL A 379 1.24 -13.70 -3.36
C VAL A 379 2.70 -13.65 -2.87
N THR A 380 3.54 -12.80 -3.45
CA THR A 380 4.92 -12.57 -3.00
C THR A 380 4.94 -12.08 -1.56
N SER A 381 4.04 -11.16 -1.21
CA SER A 381 3.91 -10.61 0.14
C SER A 381 3.52 -11.70 1.14
N VAL A 382 2.45 -12.47 0.88
CA VAL A 382 2.02 -13.51 1.84
C VAL A 382 3.05 -14.62 2.03
N PHE A 383 3.79 -15.01 0.97
CA PHE A 383 4.90 -15.95 1.11
C PHE A 383 6.03 -15.38 1.95
N SER A 384 6.45 -14.15 1.67
CA SER A 384 7.51 -13.47 2.43
C SER A 384 7.11 -13.29 3.91
N SER A 385 5.86 -12.93 4.20
CA SER A 385 5.33 -12.81 5.56
C SER A 385 5.38 -14.09 6.38
N ASN A 386 5.32 -15.27 5.74
CA ASN A 386 5.41 -16.54 6.48
C ASN A 386 6.82 -16.83 7.00
N MET A 387 7.83 -16.08 6.56
CA MET A 387 9.21 -16.23 7.01
C MET A 387 9.40 -15.85 8.49
N ILE A 388 8.46 -15.13 9.10
CA ILE A 388 8.46 -14.87 10.55
C ILE A 388 8.44 -16.15 11.39
N ALA A 389 8.00 -17.28 10.81
CA ALA A 389 8.02 -18.59 11.46
C ALA A 389 9.44 -19.14 11.67
N PHE A 390 10.38 -18.73 10.83
CA PHE A 390 11.77 -19.22 10.85
C PHE A 390 12.72 -18.21 11.49
N ASN A 391 12.35 -16.92 11.48
CA ASN A 391 13.11 -15.86 12.13
C ASN A 391 12.18 -14.93 12.91
N SER A 392 11.99 -15.22 14.20
CA SER A 392 11.18 -14.37 15.09
C SER A 392 11.94 -13.17 15.67
N SER A 393 13.25 -13.09 15.41
CA SER A 393 14.12 -11.99 15.88
C SER A 393 14.25 -10.85 14.86
N SER A 394 13.67 -10.99 13.66
CA SER A 394 13.70 -10.00 12.59
C SER A 394 12.63 -8.90 12.74
N ALA A 395 12.40 -8.44 13.97
CA ALA A 395 11.55 -7.28 14.18
C ALA A 395 12.16 -6.04 13.48
N PRO A 396 11.33 -5.11 12.95
CA PRO A 396 11.80 -3.87 12.34
C PRO A 396 12.85 -3.15 13.21
N LEU A 397 13.93 -2.70 12.61
CA LEU A 397 15.03 -2.04 13.32
C LEU A 397 14.66 -0.61 13.74
N THR A 398 15.46 -0.05 14.64
CA THR A 398 15.48 1.37 15.02
C THR A 398 16.90 1.91 14.83
N SER A 399 17.08 3.22 14.95
CA SER A 399 18.40 3.85 14.95
C SER A 399 19.32 3.35 16.08
N SER A 400 18.76 2.72 17.13
CA SER A 400 19.52 2.17 18.26
C SER A 400 19.68 0.65 18.24
N THR A 401 18.95 -0.07 17.36
CA THR A 401 19.04 -1.53 17.24
C THR A 401 19.71 -2.01 15.96
N GLY A 402 20.41 -1.13 15.25
CA GLY A 402 21.23 -1.47 14.07
C GLY A 402 20.75 -0.84 12.76
N GLY A 403 19.68 -0.06 12.77
CA GLY A 403 19.24 0.75 11.63
C GLY A 403 20.31 1.77 11.23
N ASN A 404 20.68 1.80 9.96
CA ASN A 404 21.81 2.62 9.47
C ASN A 404 21.41 3.72 8.48
N SER A 405 20.12 3.88 8.18
CA SER A 405 19.66 4.91 7.24
C SER A 405 19.79 6.31 7.84
N THR A 406 20.43 7.21 7.08
CA THR A 406 20.73 8.59 7.52
C THR A 406 19.45 9.41 7.70
N SER A 407 19.37 10.21 8.76
CA SER A 407 18.22 11.08 9.05
C SER A 407 18.36 12.45 8.40
N ASN A 408 17.28 13.00 7.87
CA ASN A 408 17.12 14.41 7.52
C ASN A 408 15.75 14.92 7.99
N PRO A 409 15.65 15.47 9.22
CA PRO A 409 14.38 15.91 9.79
C PRO A 409 13.69 17.06 9.03
N SER A 410 14.42 17.80 8.18
CA SER A 410 13.87 18.87 7.34
C SER A 410 13.67 18.46 5.88
N ALA A 411 13.74 17.15 5.55
CA ALA A 411 13.39 16.69 4.20
C ALA A 411 11.96 17.15 3.82
N GLY A 412 11.75 17.52 2.56
CA GLY A 412 10.44 17.97 2.06
C GLY A 412 9.93 19.29 2.63
N THR A 413 10.70 20.02 3.46
CA THR A 413 10.27 21.36 3.96
C THR A 413 10.69 22.50 3.05
N ASP A 414 11.68 22.27 2.18
CA ASP A 414 12.19 23.26 1.24
C ASP A 414 11.30 23.41 0.00
N ASP A 415 10.33 22.50 -0.17
CA ASP A 415 9.14 22.58 -1.02
C ASP A 415 8.20 23.66 -0.49
N SER A 416 8.74 24.87 -0.49
CA SER A 416 7.98 26.08 -0.39
C SER A 416 7.02 26.12 -1.58
N SER A 417 5.82 25.61 -1.33
CA SER A 417 4.57 26.13 -1.92
C SER A 417 4.41 27.65 -1.71
N ASP A 418 5.34 28.26 -0.96
CA ASP A 418 5.73 29.66 -1.04
C ASP A 418 6.56 30.04 -2.28
N ASP A 419 6.40 29.34 -3.41
CA ASP A 419 6.25 30.04 -4.69
C ASP A 419 4.91 30.81 -4.72
N LYS A 420 4.66 31.58 -3.66
CA LYS A 420 4.31 32.98 -3.82
C LYS A 420 5.45 33.62 -4.61
N THR A 421 5.51 33.33 -5.91
CA THR A 421 5.52 34.46 -6.82
C THR A 421 4.44 35.36 -6.26
N ILE A 422 4.85 36.46 -5.62
CA ILE A 422 3.93 37.49 -5.17
C ILE A 422 3.23 37.87 -6.47
N LEU A 423 2.09 37.24 -6.72
CA LEU A 423 1.29 37.52 -7.89
C LEU A 423 1.03 39.01 -7.75
N SER A 424 1.54 39.77 -8.72
CA SER A 424 1.44 41.22 -8.68
C SER A 424 -0.01 41.58 -8.40
N THR A 425 -0.25 42.51 -7.48
CA THR A 425 -1.61 42.92 -7.12
C THR A 425 -2.39 43.21 -8.40
N ILE A 426 -3.48 42.46 -8.61
CA ILE A 426 -4.32 42.57 -9.81
C ILE A 426 -4.73 44.03 -9.98
N THR A 427 -4.24 44.66 -11.04
CA THR A 427 -4.50 46.06 -11.33
C THR A 427 -5.85 46.22 -12.03
N THR A 428 -6.35 47.46 -12.10
CA THR A 428 -7.50 47.78 -12.95
C THR A 428 -7.26 47.42 -14.41
N GLY A 429 -6.00 47.50 -14.88
CA GLY A 429 -5.60 47.11 -16.23
C GLY A 429 -5.78 45.61 -16.48
N ASP A 430 -5.38 44.77 -15.52
CA ASP A 430 -5.53 43.32 -15.62
C ASP A 430 -7.00 42.90 -15.66
N ARG A 431 -7.84 43.54 -14.85
CA ARG A 431 -9.30 43.31 -14.85
C ARG A 431 -9.94 43.73 -16.17
N ALA A 432 -9.52 44.86 -16.73
CA ALA A 432 -10.01 45.33 -18.03
C ALA A 432 -9.56 44.39 -19.16
N GLY A 433 -8.29 43.96 -19.16
CA GLY A 433 -7.76 42.99 -20.13
C GLY A 433 -8.48 41.65 -20.07
N ALA A 434 -8.65 41.09 -18.86
CA ALA A 434 -9.40 39.85 -18.66
C ALA A 434 -10.87 39.97 -19.12
N GLY A 435 -11.52 41.11 -18.84
CA GLY A 435 -12.88 41.39 -19.31
C GLY A 435 -12.97 41.44 -20.83
N ILE A 436 -12.03 42.12 -21.50
CA ILE A 436 -11.99 42.21 -22.98
C ILE A 436 -11.78 40.83 -23.59
N VAL A 437 -10.83 40.05 -23.08
CA VAL A 437 -10.56 38.68 -23.57
C VAL A 437 -11.78 37.79 -23.38
N THR A 438 -12.44 37.87 -22.23
CA THR A 438 -13.65 37.10 -21.94
C THR A 438 -14.79 37.45 -22.91
N VAL A 439 -15.03 38.74 -23.15
CA VAL A 439 -16.06 39.19 -24.09
C VAL A 439 -15.71 38.79 -25.53
N ALA A 440 -14.44 38.90 -25.93
CA ALA A 440 -14.00 38.49 -27.27
C ALA A 440 -14.15 36.97 -27.46
N PHE A 441 -13.80 36.17 -26.46
CA PHE A 441 -13.90 34.71 -26.51
C PHE A 441 -15.36 34.25 -26.52
N ALA A 442 -16.19 34.78 -25.62
CA ALA A 442 -17.62 34.48 -25.59
C ALA A 442 -18.33 34.99 -26.84
N GLY A 443 -18.00 36.19 -27.31
CA GLY A 443 -18.53 36.77 -28.56
C GLY A 443 -18.13 35.97 -29.79
N GLY A 444 -16.88 35.49 -29.85
CA GLY A 444 -16.40 34.60 -30.91
C GLY A 444 -17.14 33.25 -30.90
N TRP A 445 -17.36 32.67 -29.71
CA TRP A 445 -18.13 31.45 -29.56
C TRP A 445 -19.60 31.62 -29.97
N ILE A 446 -20.25 32.69 -29.53
CA ILE A 446 -21.63 33.02 -29.91
C ILE A 446 -21.72 33.29 -31.42
N GLY A 447 -20.74 34.00 -31.99
CA GLY A 447 -20.65 34.28 -33.42
C GLY A 447 -20.48 33.01 -34.25
N LEU A 448 -19.62 32.09 -33.82
CA LEU A 448 -19.44 30.78 -34.45
C LEU A 448 -20.72 29.95 -34.39
N MET A 449 -21.41 29.93 -33.24
CA MET A 449 -22.70 29.23 -33.12
C MET A 449 -23.80 29.86 -33.98
N ALA A 450 -23.86 31.19 -34.04
CA ALA A 450 -24.83 31.90 -34.88
C ALA A 450 -24.56 31.68 -36.37
N TRP A 451 -23.28 31.69 -36.80
CA TRP A 451 -22.88 31.37 -38.17
C TRP A 451 -23.28 29.93 -38.53
N LEU A 452 -23.00 28.96 -37.66
CA LEU A 452 -23.40 27.56 -37.85
C LEU A 452 -24.92 27.36 -37.97
N MET A 453 -25.72 28.15 -37.23
CA MET A 453 -27.18 28.05 -37.27
C MET A 453 -27.82 28.83 -38.43
N LEU A 454 -27.16 29.86 -38.95
CA LEU A 454 -27.72 30.75 -39.98
C LEU A 454 -27.13 30.53 -41.39
N GLY A 455 -25.98 29.85 -41.50
CA GLY A 455 -25.27 29.58 -42.76
C GLY A 455 -24.17 30.59 -43.09
#